data_AF-A0A7S0VQD7-F1
#
_entry.id   AF-A0A7S0VQD7-F1
#
_cell.length_a   1.000
_cell.length_b   1.000
_cell.length_c   1.000
_cell.angle_alpha   90.00
_cell.angle_beta   90.00
_cell.angle_gamma   90.00
#
_symmetry.space_group_name_H-M   'P 1'
#
loop_
_entity.id
_entity.type
_entity.pdbx_description
1 polymer ?
#
loop_
_entity_poly.entity_id
_entity_poly.type
_entity_poly.pdbx_seq_one_letter_code
_entity_poly.pdbx_strand_id
1 'polypeptide(L)'
;MSGKEIVAANSNALVATYVDKNDAPYEQRIKEAQELEAKLQHIQETVPTRIYNVSSSSAGAGSGEFHTYRMIIKAEKQMLNKLDKDWEEQQKTLEFEQKRKRAEEEAEKRTDKRRSKRQKKKEKKKEKKTSASSRDSDDDTDEGNDVERSGLLIKDRLAKACKSHLKDSHNKLSKESYETNEIEEDEEESKVELD
;
A
#
# COMPACT_ATOMS: atom_id res chain seq x y z
N MET A 1 -20.49 -22.26 -42.04
CA MET A 1 -21.93 -22.14 -41.78
C MET A 1 -22.10 -21.67 -40.33
N SER A 2 -22.34 -20.37 -40.08
CA SER A 2 -22.43 -19.83 -38.72
C SER A 2 -23.81 -20.15 -38.12
N GLY A 3 -23.85 -21.07 -37.16
CA GLY A 3 -25.08 -21.36 -36.41
C GLY A 3 -25.32 -20.30 -35.35
N LYS A 4 -26.39 -19.51 -35.52
CA LYS A 4 -26.96 -18.63 -34.48
C LYS A 4 -27.64 -19.48 -33.42
N GLU A 5 -27.21 -19.35 -32.17
CA GLU A 5 -28.00 -19.81 -31.01
C GLU A 5 -28.50 -18.58 -30.27
N ILE A 6 -29.82 -18.47 -30.14
CA ILE A 6 -30.49 -17.38 -29.43
C ILE A 6 -30.88 -17.96 -28.07
N VAL A 7 -30.13 -17.63 -27.02
CA VAL A 7 -30.51 -17.98 -25.64
C VAL A 7 -31.40 -16.86 -25.11
N ALA A 8 -32.65 -17.20 -24.79
CA ALA A 8 -33.64 -16.24 -24.30
C ALA A 8 -33.33 -15.82 -22.85
N ALA A 9 -32.86 -14.58 -22.67
CA ALA A 9 -32.91 -13.94 -21.36
C ALA A 9 -34.31 -13.34 -21.15
N ASN A 10 -35.02 -13.86 -20.14
CA ASN A 10 -36.28 -13.28 -19.68
C ASN A 10 -36.09 -11.79 -19.37
N SER A 11 -37.05 -10.97 -19.82
CA SER A 11 -37.10 -9.49 -19.84
C SER A 11 -36.39 -8.80 -21.02
N ASN A 12 -37.13 -8.72 -22.15
CA ASN A 12 -37.22 -7.64 -23.16
C ASN A 12 -35.98 -6.85 -23.66
N ALA A 13 -34.75 -7.27 -23.41
CA ALA A 13 -33.56 -6.74 -24.07
C ALA A 13 -32.86 -7.87 -24.82
N LEU A 14 -33.04 -7.91 -26.14
CA LEU A 14 -32.21 -8.74 -27.02
C LEU A 14 -30.79 -8.13 -27.08
N VAL A 15 -29.95 -8.45 -26.10
CA VAL A 15 -28.50 -8.24 -26.21
C VAL A 15 -27.93 -9.47 -26.92
N ALA A 16 -27.66 -9.36 -28.22
CA ALA A 16 -26.93 -10.37 -28.96
C ALA A 16 -25.48 -10.40 -28.44
N THR A 17 -25.19 -11.26 -27.46
CA THR A 17 -23.80 -11.61 -27.13
C THR A 17 -23.32 -12.57 -28.20
N TYR A 18 -22.47 -12.07 -29.10
CA TYR A 18 -21.80 -12.91 -30.08
C TYR A 18 -20.77 -13.75 -29.32
N VAL A 19 -21.07 -15.03 -29.07
CA VAL A 19 -20.09 -15.99 -28.56
C VAL A 19 -19.52 -16.67 -29.79
N ASP A 20 -18.35 -16.23 -30.25
CA ASP A 20 -17.66 -16.94 -31.32
C ASP A 20 -17.30 -18.33 -30.82
N LYS A 21 -17.68 -19.37 -31.56
CA LYS A 21 -17.45 -20.78 -31.19
C LYS A 21 -15.97 -21.17 -31.14
N ASN A 22 -15.08 -20.23 -31.43
CA ASN A 22 -13.63 -20.34 -31.40
C ASN A 22 -12.98 -19.55 -30.24
N ASP A 23 -13.78 -18.90 -29.38
CA ASP A 23 -13.26 -18.19 -28.21
C ASP A 23 -12.96 -19.19 -27.09
N ALA A 24 -11.68 -19.55 -26.94
CA ALA A 24 -11.23 -20.27 -25.75
C ALA A 24 -11.65 -19.47 -24.50
N PRO A 25 -12.19 -20.10 -23.44
CA PRO A 25 -12.59 -19.41 -22.22
C PRO A 25 -11.46 -18.55 -21.68
N TYR A 26 -11.80 -17.41 -21.07
CA TYR A 26 -10.85 -16.40 -20.58
C TYR A 26 -9.70 -17.00 -19.75
N GLU A 27 -9.99 -18.00 -18.93
CA GLU A 27 -8.99 -18.71 -18.12
C GLU A 27 -7.95 -19.46 -18.95
N GLN A 28 -8.35 -20.05 -20.08
CA GLN A 28 -7.42 -20.73 -20.98
C GLN A 28 -6.50 -19.73 -21.66
N ARG A 29 -7.03 -18.57 -22.08
CA ARG A 29 -6.21 -17.49 -22.66
C ARG A 29 -5.15 -16.97 -21.68
N ILE A 30 -5.49 -16.88 -20.39
CA ILE A 30 -4.51 -16.49 -19.37
C ILE A 30 -3.40 -17.54 -19.25
N LYS A 31 -3.76 -18.83 -19.20
CA LYS A 31 -2.78 -19.92 -19.10
C LYS A 31 -1.87 -19.98 -20.33
N GLU A 32 -2.45 -19.87 -21.51
CA GLU A 32 -1.70 -19.81 -22.77
C GLU A 32 -0.77 -18.60 -22.81
N ALA A 33 -1.23 -17.42 -22.37
CA ALA A 33 -0.39 -16.22 -22.27
C ALA A 33 0.79 -16.41 -21.31
N GLN A 34 0.56 -17.02 -20.14
CA GLN A 34 1.62 -17.33 -19.17
C GLN A 34 2.64 -18.32 -19.73
N GLU A 35 2.18 -19.35 -20.43
CA GLU A 35 3.07 -20.33 -21.06
C GLU A 35 3.91 -19.69 -22.18
N LEU A 36 3.29 -18.83 -22.99
CA LEU A 36 4.01 -18.06 -24.00
C LEU A 36 5.05 -17.14 -23.38
N GLU A 37 4.72 -16.45 -22.29
CA GLU A 37 5.67 -15.60 -21.56
C GLU A 37 6.86 -16.41 -21.04
N ALA A 38 6.61 -17.57 -20.41
CA ALA A 38 7.68 -18.45 -19.94
C ALA A 38 8.58 -18.95 -21.08
N LYS A 39 8.00 -19.30 -22.23
CA LYS A 39 8.77 -19.68 -23.44
C LYS A 39 9.58 -18.52 -23.99
N LEU A 40 9.02 -17.31 -24.01
CA LEU A 40 9.73 -16.10 -24.45
C LEU A 40 10.90 -15.78 -23.53
N GLN A 41 10.73 -15.86 -22.22
CA GLN A 41 11.81 -15.70 -21.24
C GLN A 41 12.92 -16.73 -21.47
N HIS A 42 12.54 -18.00 -21.63
CA HIS A 42 13.50 -19.06 -21.92
C HIS A 42 14.28 -18.80 -23.21
N ILE A 43 13.63 -18.34 -24.28
CA ILE A 43 14.30 -17.96 -25.53
C ILE A 43 15.25 -16.79 -25.30
N GLN A 44 14.82 -15.76 -24.57
CA GLN A 44 15.66 -14.59 -24.26
C GLN A 44 16.90 -14.96 -23.45
N GLU A 45 16.80 -15.93 -22.53
CA GLU A 45 17.92 -16.42 -21.72
C GLU A 45 18.85 -17.37 -22.49
N THR A 46 18.28 -18.30 -23.27
CA THR A 46 19.04 -19.39 -23.92
C THR A 46 19.63 -19.01 -25.26
N VAL A 47 18.95 -18.17 -26.03
CA VAL A 47 19.36 -17.82 -27.39
C VAL A 47 20.23 -16.56 -27.33
N PRO A 48 21.51 -16.62 -27.76
CA PRO A 48 22.36 -15.44 -27.80
C PRO A 48 21.78 -14.38 -28.73
N THR A 49 21.56 -13.18 -28.22
CA THR A 49 21.10 -12.05 -29.02
C THR A 49 22.26 -11.51 -29.86
N ARG A 50 22.27 -11.82 -31.16
CA ARG A 50 23.26 -11.26 -32.09
C ARG A 50 22.89 -9.83 -32.46
N ILE A 51 23.76 -8.89 -32.11
CA ILE A 51 23.66 -7.50 -32.56
C ILE A 51 24.36 -7.39 -33.92
N TYR A 52 23.62 -6.99 -34.96
CA TYR A 52 24.14 -6.91 -36.33
C TYR A 52 24.87 -5.59 -36.63
N ASN A 53 24.63 -4.53 -35.84
CA ASN A 53 25.15 -3.19 -36.07
C ASN A 53 26.42 -2.89 -35.24
N VAL A 54 27.33 -3.86 -35.12
CA VAL A 54 28.57 -3.70 -34.35
C VAL A 54 29.71 -3.34 -35.29
N SER A 55 30.28 -2.15 -35.10
CA SER A 55 31.51 -1.73 -35.79
C SER A 55 32.70 -2.59 -35.30
N SER A 56 33.67 -2.86 -36.19
CA SER A 56 34.87 -3.62 -35.82
C SER A 56 35.68 -2.87 -34.75
N SER A 57 36.39 -3.59 -33.87
CA SER A 57 37.13 -2.99 -32.74
C SER A 57 38.22 -1.99 -33.15
N SER A 58 38.70 -2.02 -34.39
CA SER A 58 39.66 -1.05 -34.94
C SER A 58 39.03 0.00 -35.87
N ALA A 59 37.70 0.00 -36.03
CA ALA A 59 37.02 1.05 -36.77
C ALA A 59 37.06 2.35 -35.97
N GLY A 60 37.36 3.46 -36.63
CA GLY A 60 37.31 4.78 -36.01
C GLY A 60 35.88 5.19 -35.64
N ALA A 61 35.74 6.31 -34.94
CA ALA A 61 34.44 6.86 -34.59
C ALA A 61 33.68 7.28 -35.86
N GLY A 62 32.59 6.57 -36.17
CA GLY A 62 31.67 6.92 -37.25
C GLY A 62 30.72 8.04 -36.86
N SER A 63 30.11 8.72 -37.83
CA SER A 63 29.17 9.82 -37.60
C SER A 63 27.89 9.41 -36.83
N GLY A 64 27.54 8.13 -36.85
CA GLY A 64 26.38 7.59 -36.13
C GLY A 64 26.67 7.14 -34.68
N GLU A 65 27.95 6.96 -34.32
CA GLU A 65 28.34 6.40 -33.02
C GLU A 65 27.88 7.28 -31.86
N PHE A 66 27.97 8.61 -32.03
CA PHE A 66 27.51 9.58 -31.04
C PHE A 66 26.03 9.39 -30.66
N HIS A 67 25.17 9.15 -31.65
CA HIS A 67 23.75 8.93 -31.38
C HIS A 67 23.49 7.58 -30.72
N THR A 68 24.24 6.54 -31.11
CA THR A 68 24.12 5.23 -30.44
C THR A 68 24.52 5.32 -28.97
N TYR A 69 25.64 5.99 -28.65
CA TYR A 69 26.04 6.26 -27.27
C TYR A 69 24.95 7.00 -26.49
N ARG A 70 24.37 8.06 -27.06
CA ARG A 70 23.28 8.81 -26.43
C ARG A 70 22.06 7.92 -26.13
N MET A 71 21.69 7.03 -27.05
CA MET A 71 20.56 6.13 -26.86
C MET A 71 20.84 5.09 -25.77
N ILE A 72 22.05 4.53 -25.75
CA ILE A 72 22.48 3.55 -24.74
C ILE A 72 22.46 4.20 -23.34
N ILE A 73 23.09 5.37 -23.17
CA ILE A 73 23.10 6.07 -21.88
C ILE A 73 21.69 6.44 -21.42
N LYS A 74 20.80 6.85 -22.35
CA LYS A 74 19.41 7.11 -22.02
C LYS A 74 18.69 5.85 -21.54
N ALA A 75 18.88 4.72 -22.21
CA ALA A 75 18.30 3.44 -21.83
C ALA A 75 18.84 2.95 -20.48
N GLU A 76 20.15 3.09 -20.25
CA GLU A 76 20.80 2.73 -18.98
C GLU A 76 20.26 3.57 -17.81
N LYS A 77 20.21 4.90 -17.97
CA LYS A 77 19.63 5.78 -16.93
C LYS A 77 18.17 5.44 -16.66
N GLN A 78 17.40 5.11 -17.69
CA GLN A 78 16.02 4.66 -17.53
C GLN A 78 15.92 3.33 -16.77
N MET A 79 16.83 2.39 -17.04
CA MET A 79 16.89 1.11 -16.34
C MET A 79 17.22 1.31 -14.85
N LEU A 80 18.25 2.10 -14.53
CA LEU A 80 18.63 2.41 -13.16
C LEU A 80 17.48 3.09 -12.40
N ASN A 81 16.85 4.09 -13.01
CA ASN A 81 15.71 4.78 -12.42
C ASN A 81 14.50 3.85 -12.16
N LYS A 82 14.31 2.80 -12.98
CA LYS A 82 13.24 1.81 -12.74
C LYS A 82 13.59 0.92 -11.57
N LEU A 83 14.82 0.42 -11.53
CA LEU A 83 15.32 -0.41 -10.43
C LEU A 83 15.21 0.31 -9.08
N ASP A 84 15.61 1.58 -9.04
CA ASP A 84 15.52 2.40 -7.82
C ASP A 84 14.06 2.58 -7.36
N LYS A 85 13.13 2.82 -8.29
CA LYS A 85 11.70 2.95 -7.99
C LYS A 85 11.11 1.64 -7.47
N ASP A 86 11.38 0.53 -8.14
CA ASP A 86 10.90 -0.79 -7.74
C ASP A 86 11.41 -1.15 -6.34
N TRP A 87 12.68 -0.82 -6.05
CA TRP A 87 13.27 -1.00 -4.72
C TRP A 87 12.58 -0.14 -3.65
N GLU A 88 12.35 1.15 -3.93
CA GLU A 88 11.63 2.03 -3.02
C GLU A 88 10.20 1.54 -2.74
N GLU A 89 9.49 1.06 -3.76
CA GLU A 89 8.14 0.50 -3.61
C GLU A 89 8.16 -0.77 -2.77
N GLN A 90 9.14 -1.66 -2.97
CA GLN A 90 9.34 -2.83 -2.13
C GLN A 90 9.63 -2.47 -0.67
N GLN A 91 10.48 -1.47 -0.42
CA GLN A 91 10.74 -1.02 0.96
C GLN A 91 9.48 -0.43 1.62
N LYS A 92 8.76 0.45 0.91
CA LYS A 92 7.52 1.05 1.41
C LYS A 92 6.45 0.01 1.72
N THR A 93 6.30 -1.01 0.88
CA THR A 93 5.35 -2.11 1.10
C THR A 93 5.75 -2.98 2.30
N LEU A 94 7.04 -3.34 2.42
CA LEU A 94 7.55 -4.09 3.57
C LEU A 94 7.35 -3.33 4.89
N GLU A 95 7.66 -2.03 4.91
CA GLU A 95 7.44 -1.18 6.09
C GLU A 95 5.96 -1.09 6.46
N PHE A 96 5.09 -0.93 5.46
CA PHE A 96 3.65 -0.89 5.66
C PHE A 96 3.12 -2.21 6.25
N GLU A 97 3.54 -3.35 5.70
CA GLU A 97 3.14 -4.66 6.19
C GLU A 97 3.63 -4.91 7.62
N GLN A 98 4.87 -4.55 7.93
CA GLN A 98 5.41 -4.65 9.29
C GLN A 98 4.61 -3.78 10.26
N LYS A 99 4.28 -2.55 9.88
CA LYS A 99 3.46 -1.64 10.70
C LYS A 99 2.06 -2.19 10.91
N ARG A 100 1.44 -2.77 9.88
CA ARG A 100 0.13 -3.41 9.96
C ARG A 100 0.15 -4.60 10.93
N LYS A 101 1.12 -5.51 10.77
CA LYS A 101 1.28 -6.67 11.66
C LYS A 101 1.50 -6.26 13.11
N ARG A 102 2.34 -5.25 13.38
CA ARG A 102 2.56 -4.73 14.75
C ARG A 102 1.27 -4.18 15.36
N ALA A 103 0.49 -3.42 14.59
CA ALA A 103 -0.78 -2.87 15.06
C ALA A 103 -1.82 -3.98 15.37
N GLU A 104 -1.88 -5.01 14.53
CA GLU A 104 -2.74 -6.19 14.72
C GLU A 104 -2.33 -6.97 15.98
N GLU A 105 -1.04 -7.28 16.15
CA GLU A 105 -0.53 -7.94 17.35
C GLU A 105 -0.79 -7.14 18.63
N GLU A 106 -0.66 -5.81 18.60
CA GLU A 106 -0.98 -4.97 19.75
C GLU A 106 -2.47 -5.00 20.09
N ALA A 107 -3.33 -5.01 19.07
CA ALA A 107 -4.77 -5.16 19.27
C ALA A 107 -5.11 -6.52 19.88
N GLU A 108 -4.52 -7.61 19.36
CA GLU A 108 -4.66 -8.97 19.90
C GLU A 108 -4.16 -9.09 21.34
N LYS A 109 -2.96 -8.59 21.64
CA LYS A 109 -2.41 -8.58 23.02
C LYS A 109 -3.36 -7.84 23.98
N ARG A 110 -3.98 -6.74 23.54
CA ARG A 110 -4.98 -6.00 24.34
C ARG A 110 -6.28 -6.77 24.51
N THR A 111 -6.80 -7.41 23.46
CA THR A 111 -8.04 -8.20 23.53
C THR A 111 -7.85 -9.48 24.35
N ASP A 112 -6.72 -10.16 24.23
CA ASP A 112 -6.37 -11.36 25.00
C ASP A 112 -6.19 -11.08 26.49
N LYS A 113 -5.54 -9.97 26.84
CA LYS A 113 -5.45 -9.54 28.25
C LYS A 113 -6.84 -9.31 28.84
N ARG A 114 -7.76 -8.70 28.08
CA ARG A 114 -9.15 -8.49 28.51
C ARG A 114 -9.94 -9.79 28.56
N ARG A 115 -9.76 -10.69 27.60
CA ARG A 115 -10.38 -12.03 27.54
C ARG A 115 -9.95 -12.89 28.73
N SER A 116 -8.64 -12.93 29.01
CA SER A 116 -8.07 -13.67 30.14
C SER A 116 -8.60 -13.16 31.49
N LYS A 117 -8.73 -11.84 31.66
CA LYS A 117 -9.36 -11.25 32.87
C LYS A 117 -10.83 -11.71 33.01
N ARG A 118 -11.61 -11.70 31.92
CA ARG A 118 -13.01 -12.16 31.93
C ARG A 118 -13.14 -13.66 32.21
N GLN A 119 -12.24 -14.49 31.64
CA GLN A 119 -12.22 -15.93 31.90
C GLN A 119 -11.93 -16.23 33.38
N LYS A 120 -10.90 -15.60 33.97
CA LYS A 120 -10.62 -15.73 35.42
C LYS A 120 -11.80 -15.31 36.30
N LYS A 121 -12.49 -14.21 35.97
CA LYS A 121 -13.71 -13.80 36.69
C LYS A 121 -14.84 -14.83 36.54
N LYS A 122 -15.02 -15.41 35.35
CA LYS A 122 -16.02 -16.44 35.07
C LYS A 122 -15.72 -17.74 35.83
N GLU A 123 -14.46 -18.15 35.91
CA GLU A 123 -13.99 -19.31 36.68
C GLU A 123 -14.23 -19.11 38.17
N LYS A 124 -13.79 -17.98 38.76
CA LYS A 124 -14.08 -17.65 40.16
C LYS A 124 -15.58 -17.65 40.48
N LYS A 125 -16.43 -17.15 39.57
CA LYS A 125 -17.90 -17.16 39.75
C LYS A 125 -18.47 -18.58 39.68
N LYS A 126 -17.91 -19.46 38.83
CA LYS A 126 -18.29 -20.88 38.77
C LYS A 126 -17.87 -21.60 40.06
N GLU A 127 -16.64 -21.40 40.51
CA GLU A 127 -16.10 -21.96 41.76
C GLU A 127 -16.96 -21.53 42.97
N LYS A 128 -17.27 -20.22 43.09
CA LYS A 128 -18.18 -19.71 44.11
C LYS A 128 -19.57 -20.34 44.01
N LYS A 129 -20.13 -20.56 42.81
CA LYS A 129 -21.43 -21.24 42.66
C LYS A 129 -21.37 -22.72 43.07
N THR A 130 -20.25 -23.39 42.86
CA THR A 130 -20.07 -24.79 43.28
C THR A 130 -19.75 -24.93 44.76
N SER A 131 -19.16 -23.91 45.41
CA SER A 131 -18.87 -23.91 46.86
C SER A 131 -19.96 -23.26 47.72
N ALA A 132 -20.78 -22.37 47.15
CA ALA A 132 -21.93 -21.73 47.81
C ALA A 132 -23.15 -22.66 47.99
N SER A 133 -23.05 -23.95 47.67
CA SER A 133 -23.96 -24.94 48.26
C SER A 133 -23.69 -25.17 49.75
N SER A 134 -22.79 -24.41 50.40
CA SER A 134 -22.42 -24.62 51.80
C SER A 134 -22.33 -23.39 52.73
N ARG A 135 -22.40 -22.12 52.28
CA ARG A 135 -22.55 -20.95 53.20
C ARG A 135 -22.87 -19.65 52.46
N ASP A 136 -23.93 -19.01 52.95
CA ASP A 136 -24.34 -17.62 52.74
C ASP A 136 -23.42 -16.68 53.52
N SER A 137 -22.83 -15.67 52.86
CA SER A 137 -22.33 -14.40 53.45
C SER A 137 -21.72 -13.48 52.39
N ASP A 138 -22.00 -12.20 52.60
CA ASP A 138 -21.68 -10.99 51.86
C ASP A 138 -20.18 -10.70 51.58
N ASP A 139 -20.00 -9.68 50.73
CA ASP A 139 -18.85 -8.78 50.56
C ASP A 139 -17.83 -9.09 49.44
N ASP A 140 -17.81 -8.21 48.43
CA ASP A 140 -16.69 -7.28 48.17
C ASP A 140 -16.99 -6.48 46.89
N THR A 141 -17.39 -5.22 47.10
CA THR A 141 -17.48 -4.16 46.10
C THR A 141 -16.08 -3.67 45.71
N ASP A 142 -15.50 -4.21 44.64
CA ASP A 142 -14.30 -3.64 44.00
C ASP A 142 -14.43 -3.64 42.46
N GLU A 143 -15.52 -3.08 41.91
CA GLU A 143 -15.70 -2.96 40.45
C GLU A 143 -16.18 -1.57 39.96
N GLY A 144 -15.90 -0.50 40.71
CA GLY A 144 -16.32 0.87 40.34
C GLY A 144 -15.28 1.72 39.60
N ASN A 145 -13.97 1.48 39.79
CA ASN A 145 -12.97 2.53 39.53
C ASN A 145 -12.30 2.50 38.15
N ASP A 146 -12.38 1.38 37.40
CA ASP A 146 -11.64 1.25 36.13
C ASP A 146 -12.36 1.89 34.92
N VAL A 147 -13.70 1.98 34.94
CA VAL A 147 -14.47 2.63 33.87
C VAL A 147 -14.28 4.15 33.94
N GLU A 148 -14.33 4.73 35.15
CA GLU A 148 -14.03 6.15 35.35
C GLU A 148 -12.57 6.49 35.03
N ARG A 149 -11.60 5.68 35.48
CA ARG A 149 -10.17 5.89 35.15
C ARG A 149 -9.91 5.80 33.64
N SER A 150 -10.60 4.91 32.93
CA SER A 150 -10.50 4.82 31.46
C SER A 150 -11.15 6.03 30.76
N GLY A 151 -12.27 6.53 31.27
CA GLY A 151 -12.94 7.73 30.78
C GLY A 151 -12.13 9.00 31.03
N LEU A 152 -11.48 9.12 32.20
CA LEU A 152 -10.56 10.19 32.56
C LEU A 152 -9.33 10.19 31.63
N LEU A 153 -8.72 9.02 31.38
CA LEU A 153 -7.62 8.88 30.42
C LEU A 153 -8.02 9.24 28.97
N ILE A 154 -9.27 9.00 28.58
CA ILE A 154 -9.79 9.39 27.26
C ILE A 154 -9.96 10.91 27.17
N LYS A 155 -10.54 11.54 28.21
CA LYS A 155 -10.70 13.02 28.28
C LYS A 155 -9.35 13.73 28.25
N ASP A 156 -8.36 13.23 29.00
CA ASP A 156 -7.01 13.79 29.03
C ASP A 156 -6.27 13.65 27.69
N ARG A 157 -6.43 12.50 27.00
CA ARG A 157 -5.89 12.30 25.65
C ARG A 157 -6.55 13.22 24.62
N LEU A 158 -7.86 13.42 24.70
CA LEU A 158 -8.61 14.31 23.80
C LEU A 158 -8.17 15.77 23.98
N ALA A 159 -8.05 16.23 25.23
CA ALA A 159 -7.57 17.57 25.54
C ALA A 159 -6.13 17.82 25.07
N LYS A 160 -5.26 16.79 25.11
CA LYS A 160 -3.87 16.87 24.65
C LYS A 160 -3.79 16.93 23.11
N ALA A 161 -4.64 16.20 22.40
CA ALA A 161 -4.75 16.25 20.94
C ALA A 161 -5.29 17.61 20.44
N CYS A 162 -6.30 18.20 21.11
CA CYS A 162 -6.77 19.54 20.77
C CYS A 162 -5.68 20.61 20.98
N LYS A 163 -4.86 20.49 22.03
CA LYS A 163 -3.74 21.42 22.29
C LYS A 163 -2.59 21.29 21.29
N SER A 164 -2.28 20.09 20.79
CA SER A 164 -1.26 19.94 19.74
C SER A 164 -1.76 20.49 18.40
N HIS A 165 -3.01 20.21 18.04
CA HIS A 165 -3.60 20.72 16.80
C HIS A 165 -3.63 22.27 16.74
N LEU A 166 -3.81 22.92 17.90
CA LEU A 166 -3.78 24.38 18.01
C LEU A 166 -2.35 24.96 17.92
N LYS A 167 -1.33 24.19 18.34
CA LYS A 167 0.09 24.58 18.17
C LYS A 167 0.55 24.38 16.73
N ASP A 168 0.12 23.30 16.09
CA ASP A 168 0.45 23.00 14.70
C ASP A 168 -0.20 24.00 13.74
N SER A 169 -1.43 24.47 14.03
CA SER A 169 -2.06 25.54 13.25
C SER A 169 -1.33 26.88 13.40
N HIS A 170 -0.85 27.22 14.60
CA HIS A 170 -0.06 28.44 14.82
C HIS A 170 1.30 28.40 14.11
N ASN A 171 1.96 27.24 14.09
CA ASN A 171 3.25 27.06 13.41
C ASN A 171 3.10 27.04 11.87
N LYS A 172 1.95 26.56 11.36
CA LYS A 172 1.65 26.58 9.93
C LYS A 172 1.38 28.00 9.43
N LEU A 173 0.60 28.79 10.18
CA LEU A 173 0.34 30.20 9.88
C LEU A 173 1.61 31.06 9.92
N SER A 174 2.56 30.79 10.84
CA SER A 174 3.83 31.53 10.81
C SER A 174 4.68 31.12 9.59
N LYS A 175 4.76 29.82 9.26
CA LYS A 175 5.51 29.35 8.07
C LYS A 175 4.98 29.93 6.76
N GLU A 176 3.67 29.93 6.56
CA GLU A 176 3.03 30.57 5.39
C GLU A 176 3.34 32.07 5.32
N SER A 177 3.47 32.77 6.46
CA SER A 177 3.85 34.20 6.45
C SER A 177 5.32 34.46 6.14
N TYR A 178 6.22 33.50 6.35
CA TYR A 178 7.64 33.64 5.99
C TYR A 178 7.86 33.29 4.50
N GLU A 179 7.16 32.28 3.99
CA GLU A 179 7.19 31.90 2.56
C GLU A 179 6.58 32.96 1.64
N THR A 180 5.59 33.74 2.10
CA THR A 180 5.06 34.87 1.30
C THR A 180 6.02 36.05 1.22
N ASN A 181 6.84 36.28 2.23
CA ASN A 181 7.80 37.40 2.23
C ASN A 181 9.04 37.09 1.37
N GLU A 182 9.48 35.83 1.30
CA GLU A 182 10.60 35.41 0.44
C GLU A 182 10.26 35.54 -1.06
N ILE A 183 8.99 35.38 -1.44
CA ILE A 183 8.54 35.54 -2.85
C ILE A 183 8.44 37.02 -3.26
N GLU A 184 8.12 37.93 -2.33
CA GLU A 184 8.07 39.37 -2.62
C GLU A 184 9.47 39.99 -2.80
N GLU A 185 10.51 39.47 -2.12
CA GLU A 185 11.89 39.94 -2.28
C GLU A 185 12.51 39.48 -3.62
N ASP A 186 12.23 38.26 -4.08
CA ASP A 186 12.72 37.74 -5.37
C ASP A 186 12.07 38.42 -6.59
N GLU A 187 10.80 38.85 -6.49
CA GLU A 187 10.13 39.58 -7.58
C GLU A 187 10.62 41.03 -7.72
N GLU A 188 11.09 41.68 -6.65
CA GLU A 188 11.74 42.99 -6.75
C GLU A 188 13.16 42.89 -7.34
N GLU A 189 13.95 41.86 -7.01
CA GLU A 189 15.30 41.69 -7.58
C GLU A 189 15.27 41.37 -9.08
N SER A 190 14.29 40.59 -9.55
CA SER A 190 14.13 40.27 -10.98
C SER A 190 13.70 41.47 -11.85
N LYS A 191 13.20 42.54 -11.23
CA LYS A 191 12.73 43.75 -11.92
C LYS A 191 13.83 44.80 -12.12
N VAL A 192 14.95 44.67 -11.40
CA VAL A 192 16.11 45.59 -11.49
C VAL A 192 17.12 45.13 -12.55
N GLU A 193 17.08 43.88 -13.01
CA GLU A 193 18.02 43.33 -14.02
C GLU A 193 17.61 43.55 -15.49
N LEU A 194 16.54 44.32 -15.76
CA LEU A 194 16.00 44.55 -17.11
C LEU A 194 16.04 46.01 -17.61
N ASP A 195 16.81 46.89 -16.98
CA ASP A 195 17.11 48.25 -17.50
C ASP A 195 18.60 48.45 -17.87
#